data_AF-A0A7X1HBB0-F1
#
_entry.id   AF-A0A7X1HBB0-F1
#
_cell.length_a   1.000
_cell.length_b   1.000
_cell.length_c   1.000
_cell.angle_alpha   90.00
_cell.angle_beta   90.00
_cell.angle_gamma   90.00
#
_symmetry.space_group_name_H-M   'P 1'
#
loop_
_entity.id
_entity.type
_entity.pdbx_description
1 polymer ?
#
loop_
_entity_poly.entity_id
_entity_poly.type
_entity_poly.pdbx_seq_one_letter_code
_entity_poly.pdbx_strand_id
1 'polypeptide(L)' 'MPTLLVWHGYKFRFYALDRDEPAHIHVVKDGKSLKVWLTNLAVARNVGYNEREIERILAVIAEHRSEWGAWNDFFGI' A
#
# COMPACT_ATOMS: atom_id res chain seq x y z
N MET A 1 8.71 9.25 -5.53
CA MET A 1 7.85 8.10 -5.18
C MET A 1 8.55 6.80 -5.53
N PRO A 2 9.15 6.10 -4.55
CA PRO A 2 9.68 4.77 -4.79
C PRO A 2 8.54 3.76 -4.99
N THR A 3 8.71 2.85 -5.96
CA THR A 3 7.86 1.65 -6.07
C THR A 3 8.55 0.55 -5.29
N LEU A 4 7.91 0.03 -4.25
CA LEU A 4 8.46 -1.00 -3.37
C LEU A 4 8.44 -2.36 -4.03
N LEU A 5 7.31 -2.68 -4.67
CA LEU A 5 7.04 -3.98 -5.24
C LEU A 5 6.19 -3.85 -6.50
N VAL A 6 6.51 -4.66 -7.50
CA VAL A 6 5.64 -4.92 -8.63
C VAL A 6 5.28 -6.40 -8.63
N TRP A 7 4.02 -6.71 -8.35
CA TRP A 7 3.54 -8.09 -8.21
C TRP A 7 2.33 -8.27 -9.13
N HIS A 8 2.37 -9.18 -10.11
CA HIS A 8 1.30 -9.39 -11.12
C HIS A 8 0.73 -8.09 -11.75
N GLY A 9 1.59 -7.09 -11.98
CA GLY A 9 1.20 -5.79 -12.52
C GLY A 9 0.65 -4.79 -11.50
N TYR A 10 0.43 -5.20 -10.25
CA TYR A 10 0.14 -4.30 -9.13
C TYR A 10 1.42 -3.60 -8.68
N LYS A 11 1.38 -2.27 -8.61
CA LYS A 11 2.53 -1.46 -8.16
C LYS A 11 2.25 -0.92 -6.76
N PHE A 12 3.05 -1.34 -5.79
CA PHE A 12 2.98 -0.92 -4.38
C PHE A 12 3.92 0.27 -4.16
N ARG A 13 3.41 1.36 -3.58
CA ARG A 13 4.10 2.65 -3.50
C ARG A 13 3.85 3.36 -2.18
N PHE A 14 4.87 4.06 -1.69
CA PHE A 14 4.73 5.09 -0.67
C PHE A 14 4.50 6.47 -1.31
N TYR A 15 3.60 7.24 -0.72
CA TYR A 15 3.39 8.65 -1.03
C TYR A 15 3.99 9.50 0.10
N ALA A 16 5.17 10.05 -0.14
CA ALA A 16 5.94 10.84 0.84
C ALA A 16 5.37 12.25 1.14
N LEU A 17 4.23 12.61 0.55
CA LEU A 17 3.66 13.96 0.68
C LEU A 17 2.55 14.05 1.76
N ASP A 18 2.11 12.92 2.28
CA ASP A 18 0.99 12.81 3.22
C ASP A 18 1.47 12.94 4.67
N ARG A 19 2.18 14.03 4.98
CA ARG A 19 2.95 14.25 6.23
C ARG A 19 2.19 14.14 7.56
N ASP A 20 0.86 14.13 7.54
CA ASP A 20 -0.01 14.02 8.73
C ASP A 20 -0.81 12.72 8.77
N GLU A 21 -0.58 11.81 7.83
CA GLU A 21 -1.29 10.55 7.78
C GLU A 21 -0.47 9.37 8.33
N PRO A 22 -1.12 8.37 8.96
CA PRO A 22 -0.43 7.15 9.34
C PRO A 22 0.24 6.46 8.15
N ALA A 23 1.27 5.65 8.44
CA ALA A 23 1.97 4.83 7.44
C ALA A 23 0.98 4.05 6.55
N HIS A 24 1.09 4.21 5.23
CA HIS A 24 0.17 3.60 4.28
C HIS A 24 0.79 3.29 2.92
N ILE A 25 0.16 2.36 2.22
CA ILE A 25 0.58 1.91 0.90
C ILE A 25 -0.52 2.22 -0.12
N HIS A 26 -0.08 2.72 -1.27
CA HIS A 26 -0.90 2.83 -2.47
C HIS A 26 -0.59 1.67 -3.41
N VAL A 27 -1.63 1.00 -3.87
CA VAL A 27 -1.56 -0.08 -4.85
C VAL A 27 -2.29 0.36 -6.11
N VAL A 28 -1.58 0.40 -7.23
CA VAL A 28 -2.13 0.87 -8.51
C VAL A 28 -1.96 -0.17 -9.61
N LYS A 29 -3.02 -0.38 -10.40
CA LYS A 29 -3.04 -1.28 -11.56
C LYS A 29 -4.17 -0.90 -12.52
N ASP A 30 -3.90 -0.78 -13.81
CA ASP A 30 -4.92 -0.59 -14.87
C ASP A 30 -5.95 0.52 -14.57
N GLY A 31 -5.48 1.67 -14.06
CA GLY A 31 -6.35 2.80 -13.69
C GLY A 31 -7.09 2.65 -12.36
N LYS A 32 -6.98 1.50 -11.69
CA LYS A 32 -7.47 1.26 -10.33
C LYS A 32 -6.44 1.72 -9.29
N SER A 33 -6.93 2.09 -8.11
CA SER A 33 -6.08 2.49 -6.98
C SER A 33 -6.68 2.04 -5.64
N LEU A 34 -5.83 1.50 -4.77
CA LEU A 34 -6.17 1.12 -3.40
C LEU A 34 -5.22 1.83 -2.45
N LYS A 35 -5.75 2.38 -1.35
CA LYS A 35 -4.96 2.92 -0.23
C LYS A 35 -5.22 2.05 0.99
N VAL A 36 -4.15 1.57 1.61
CA VAL A 36 -4.20 0.66 2.76
C VAL A 36 -3.30 1.16 3.88
N TRP A 37 -3.82 1.24 5.09
CA TRP A 37 -3.05 1.59 6.28
C TRP A 37 -2.16 0.42 6.70
N LEU A 38 -0.86 0.66 6.95
CA LEU A 38 0.05 -0.37 7.45
C LEU A 38 -0.15 -0.67 8.93
N THR A 39 -0.80 0.22 9.68
CA THR A 39 -1.05 0.06 11.12
C THR A 39 -2.02 -1.07 11.42
N ASN A 40 -3.06 -1.23 10.61
CA ASN A 40 -4.13 -2.21 10.83
C ASN A 40 -4.55 -2.97 9.56
N LEU A 41 -3.88 -2.74 8.42
CA LEU A 41 -4.23 -3.31 7.11
C LEU A 41 -5.66 -2.96 6.65
N ALA A 42 -6.26 -1.89 7.19
CA ALA A 42 -7.56 -1.44 6.76
C ALA A 42 -7.47 -0.66 5.44
N VAL A 43 -8.46 -0.87 4.58
CA VAL A 43 -8.62 -0.13 3.33
C VAL A 43 -9.12 1.27 3.63
N ALA A 44 -8.27 2.27 3.37
CA ALA A 44 -8.61 3.69 3.52
C ALA A 44 -9.43 4.20 2.32
N ARG A 45 -9.10 3.70 1.12
CA ARG A 45 -9.74 4.11 -0.13
C ARG A 45 -9.63 3.00 -1.15
N ASN A 46 -10.73 2.72 -1.85
CA ASN A 46 -10.76 1.79 -2.96
C ASN A 46 -11.38 2.47 -4.19
N VAL A 47 -10.67 2.41 -5.31
CA VAL A 47 -11.15 2.84 -6.63
C VAL A 47 -10.99 1.66 -7.59
N GLY A 48 -12.09 0.94 -7.82
CA GLY A 48 -12.21 -0.04 -8.89
C GLY A 48 -11.77 -1.48 -8.56
N TYR A 49 -11.26 -1.76 -7.35
CA TYR A 49 -10.99 -3.14 -6.93
C TYR A 49 -12.24 -3.80 -6.32
N ASN A 50 -12.43 -5.07 -6.61
CA ASN A 50 -13.42 -5.89 -5.92
C ASN A 50 -12.84 -6.51 -4.64
N GLU A 51 -13.70 -7.12 -3.82
CA GLU A 51 -13.33 -7.71 -2.52
C GLU A 51 -12.24 -8.79 -2.65
N ARG A 52 -12.33 -9.69 -3.63
CA ARG A 52 -11.31 -10.74 -3.86
C ARG A 52 -9.96 -10.17 -4.29
N GLU A 53 -9.96 -9.08 -5.06
CA GLU A 53 -8.72 -8.37 -5.41
C GLU A 53 -8.12 -7.72 -4.16
N ILE A 54 -8.95 -7.08 -3.34
CA ILE A 54 -8.52 -6.45 -2.08
C ILE A 54 -7.91 -7.49 -1.14
N GLU A 55 -8.57 -8.62 -0.90
CA GLU A 55 -8.05 -9.69 -0.02
C GLU A 55 -6.66 -10.16 -0.45
N ARG A 56 -6.44 -10.37 -1.76
CA ARG A 56 -5.13 -10.76 -2.30
C ARG A 56 -4.09 -9.66 -2.09
N ILE A 57 -4.45 -8.41 -2.35
CA ILE A 57 -3.55 -7.28 -2.15
C ILE A 57 -3.19 -7.17 -0.66
N LEU A 58 -4.16 -7.28 0.24
CA LEU A 58 -3.93 -7.22 1.69
C LEU A 58 -3.02 -8.36 2.18
N ALA A 59 -3.15 -9.56 1.63
CA ALA A 59 -2.26 -10.67 1.96
C ALA A 59 -0.80 -10.35 1.60
N VAL A 60 -0.56 -9.77 0.41
CA VAL A 60 0.78 -9.33 0.00
C VAL A 60 1.30 -8.20 0.91
N ILE A 61 0.45 -7.23 1.25
CA ILE A 61 0.84 -6.15 2.17
C ILE A 61 1.19 -6.73 3.56
N ALA A 62 0.44 -7.71 4.04
CA ALA A 62 0.69 -8.35 5.33
C ALA A 62 2.04 -9.07 5.37
N GLU A 63 2.40 -9.75 4.28
CA GLU A 63 3.68 -10.47 4.14
C GLU A 63 4.88 -9.51 4.18
N HIS A 64 4.76 -8.34 3.55
CA HIS A 64 5.83 -7.33 3.49
C HIS A 64 5.72 -6.24 4.57
N ARG A 65 4.75 -6.34 5.49
CA ARG A 65 4.42 -5.27 6.45
C ARG A 65 5.62 -4.85 7.30
N SER A 66 6.39 -5.82 7.80
CA SER A 66 7.55 -5.55 8.66
C SER A 66 8.67 -4.82 7.93
N GLU A 67 8.93 -5.21 6.68
CA GLU A 67 9.91 -4.55 5.83
C GLU A 67 9.46 -3.12 5.52
N TRP A 68 8.24 -2.95 5.01
CA TRP A 68 7.74 -1.64 4.61
C TRP A 68 7.51 -0.70 5.79
N GLY A 69 7.15 -1.22 6.97
CA GLY A 69 7.12 -0.44 8.20
C GLY A 69 8.48 0.16 8.55
N ALA A 70 9.55 -0.62 8.45
CA ALA A 70 10.91 -0.12 8.66
C ALA A 70 11.32 0.93 7.60
N TRP A 71 10.84 0.80 6.35
CA TRP A 71 11.03 1.83 5.33
C TRP A 71 10.30 3.13 5.69
N ASN A 72 9.09 3.06 6.23
CA ASN A 72 8.35 4.23 6.69
C ASN A 72 9.13 4.98 7.78
N ASP A 73 9.64 4.24 8.76
CA ASP A 73 10.45 4.78 9.86
C ASP A 73 11.79 5.35 9.36
N PHE A 74 12.44 4.68 8.41
CA PHE A 74 13.73 5.09 7.86
C PHE A 74 13.65 6.35 7.00
N PHE A 75 12.59 6.51 6.20
CA PHE A 75 12.41 7.67 5.34
C PHE A 75 11.65 8.81 6.05
N GLY A 76 11.17 8.61 7.28
CA GLY A 76 10.40 9.60 8.04
C GLY A 76 9.15 10.07 7.29
N ILE A 77 8.53 9.14 6.54
CA ILE A 77 7.29 9.37 5.79
C ILE A 77 6.10 9.10 6.69
#